data_AF-A0A3B8XPZ4-F1
#
_entry.id   AF-A0A3B8XPZ4-F1
#
_cell.length_a   1.000
_cell.length_b   1.000
_cell.length_c   1.000
_cell.angle_alpha   90.00
_cell.angle_beta   90.00
_cell.angle_gamma   90.00
#
_symmetry.space_group_name_H-M   'P 1'
#
loop_
_entity.id
_entity.type
_entity.pdbx_description
1 polymer ?
#
loop_
_entity_poly.entity_id
_entity_poly.type
_entity_poly.pdbx_seq_one_letter_code
_entity_poly.pdbx_strand_id
1 'polypeptide(L)'
;MAGNPEWLAKVTEPALEPALPIIDPHHHLWVHPGSRYELEELLADTGQGHNIRATVFVECMAMYRADGPEHLKPVGETEYVNGIAAKSASGGFGEMRACAGIVSYADLRLGSAVDEVLEAHIAAAPARFRGIRHASAFDASPEVYPTHTNPPEGLLGHKDFREGFKRLSKYNLSFDAWLYHRQIPELTALARTNPDTVIIFDHFGGPIGIGRYEGKRSEIFAQWKKDVAELASCPNVVAKLGGINMEVNGYGWHKRDLPPTSDELVAATRDWYLHSIDIFGPKRCMFESNFPVDKLSCSYGIVWNAYKKIASGFTAEEKKDLFHDTAARVYRIGAA
;
A
#
# COMPACT_ATOMS: atom_id res chain seq x y z
N MET A 1 4.01 15.43 5.78
CA MET A 1 2.78 16.14 6.21
C MET A 1 2.06 15.23 7.18
N ALA A 2 1.89 15.61 8.45
CA ALA A 2 0.85 14.96 9.26
C ALA A 2 -0.45 15.64 8.84
N GLY A 3 -1.48 14.88 8.45
CA GLY A 3 -2.77 15.44 8.02
C GLY A 3 -3.34 16.45 9.03
N ASN A 4 -4.28 17.29 8.60
CA ASN A 4 -4.90 18.32 9.43
C ASN A 4 -5.98 17.71 10.35
N PRO A 5 -5.70 17.41 11.64
CA PRO A 5 -6.62 16.61 12.46
C PRO A 5 -7.92 17.38 12.78
N GLU A 6 -7.82 18.70 12.95
CA GLU A 6 -8.97 19.57 13.18
C GLU A 6 -9.90 19.61 11.97
N TRP A 7 -9.34 19.64 10.75
CA TRP A 7 -10.11 19.56 9.52
C TRP A 7 -10.78 18.19 9.36
N LEU A 8 -10.04 17.10 9.57
CA LEU A 8 -10.56 15.73 9.49
C LEU A 8 -11.70 15.47 10.48
N ALA A 9 -11.63 16.05 11.68
CA ALA A 9 -12.64 15.89 12.71
C ALA A 9 -13.98 16.58 12.39
N LYS A 10 -14.04 17.45 11.38
CA LYS A 10 -15.29 18.14 10.99
C LYS A 10 -16.34 17.21 10.36
N VAL A 11 -15.93 16.04 9.84
CA VAL A 11 -16.85 15.02 9.32
C VAL A 11 -16.52 13.69 9.96
N THR A 12 -17.51 13.12 10.64
CA THR A 12 -17.44 11.78 11.22
C THR A 12 -18.69 11.00 10.83
N GLU A 13 -18.54 9.69 10.69
CA GLU A 13 -19.63 8.78 10.38
C GLU A 13 -19.53 7.56 11.30
N PRO A 14 -20.66 6.97 11.76
CA PRO A 14 -20.63 5.69 12.43
C PRO A 14 -20.00 4.61 11.54
N ALA A 15 -19.16 3.76 12.13
CA ALA A 15 -18.56 2.64 11.40
C ALA A 15 -19.65 1.66 10.92
N LEU A 16 -19.71 1.44 9.61
CA LEU A 16 -20.56 0.41 9.00
C LEU A 16 -19.98 -0.98 9.30
N GLU A 17 -20.83 -2.01 9.40
CA GLU A 17 -20.44 -3.41 9.66
C GLU A 17 -19.29 -3.54 10.69
N PRO A 18 -19.41 -3.00 11.92
CA PRO A 18 -18.26 -2.85 12.83
C PRO A 18 -17.67 -4.17 13.28
N ALA A 19 -18.40 -5.29 13.19
CA ALA A 19 -17.90 -6.62 13.54
C ALA A 19 -17.02 -7.27 12.45
N LEU A 20 -17.11 -6.82 11.18
CA LEU A 20 -16.38 -7.40 10.06
C LEU A 20 -14.86 -7.27 10.32
N PRO A 21 -14.11 -8.39 10.47
CA PRO A 21 -12.69 -8.34 10.72
C PRO A 21 -11.95 -7.81 9.50
N ILE A 22 -10.94 -6.98 9.75
CA ILE A 22 -10.16 -6.30 8.71
C ILE A 22 -8.67 -6.52 8.99
N ILE A 23 -7.91 -6.82 7.94
CA ILE A 23 -6.47 -6.59 7.92
C ILE A 23 -6.24 -5.39 7.02
N ASP A 24 -5.61 -4.33 7.53
CA ASP A 24 -5.16 -3.22 6.71
C ASP A 24 -3.76 -3.54 6.13
N PRO A 25 -3.65 -3.95 4.86
CA PRO A 25 -2.41 -4.43 4.28
C PRO A 25 -1.45 -3.29 3.91
N HIS A 26 -1.75 -2.03 4.26
CA HIS A 26 -0.86 -0.93 3.94
C HIS A 26 -1.03 0.27 4.86
N HIS A 27 -0.01 0.50 5.68
CA HIS A 27 0.25 1.79 6.27
C HIS A 27 1.76 2.05 6.33
N HIS A 28 2.10 3.28 6.64
CA HIS A 28 3.46 3.72 6.93
C HIS A 28 3.58 4.08 8.41
N LEU A 29 4.83 4.12 8.90
CA LEU A 29 5.19 4.63 10.21
C LEU A 29 6.46 5.46 10.05
N TRP A 30 6.43 6.71 10.49
CA TRP A 30 7.58 7.59 10.33
C TRP A 30 7.64 8.66 11.41
N VAL A 31 8.84 9.22 11.55
CA VAL A 31 9.10 10.42 12.34
C VAL A 31 9.86 11.40 11.45
N HIS A 32 9.16 12.38 10.91
CA HIS A 32 9.74 13.49 10.17
C HIS A 32 9.47 14.81 10.91
N PRO A 33 10.32 15.84 10.74
CA PRO A 33 10.03 17.17 11.27
C PRO A 33 8.64 17.65 10.82
N GLY A 34 7.77 17.97 11.78
CA GLY A 34 6.39 18.42 11.51
C GLY A 34 5.43 17.34 10.99
N SER A 35 5.84 16.06 10.96
CA SER A 35 5.00 14.95 10.52
C SER A 35 5.40 13.66 11.22
N ARG A 36 4.66 13.31 12.28
CA ARG A 36 4.82 12.06 13.02
C ARG A 36 3.60 11.17 12.78
N TYR A 37 3.84 9.90 12.54
CA TYR A 37 2.81 8.87 12.53
C TYR A 37 3.42 7.57 13.03
N GLU A 38 3.25 7.30 14.31
CA GLU A 38 3.74 6.09 14.97
C GLU A 38 2.57 5.26 15.49
N LEU A 39 2.85 4.34 16.41
CA LEU A 39 1.84 3.43 16.96
C LEU A 39 0.66 4.18 17.59
N GLU A 40 0.90 5.29 18.30
CA GLU A 40 -0.18 6.04 18.94
C GLU A 40 -1.15 6.65 17.91
N GLU A 41 -0.63 7.25 16.84
CA GLU A 41 -1.46 7.82 15.78
C GLU A 41 -2.17 6.72 14.97
N LEU A 42 -1.50 5.60 14.71
CA LEU A 42 -2.12 4.43 14.08
C LEU A 42 -3.28 3.92 14.94
N LEU A 43 -3.07 3.71 16.24
CA LEU A 43 -4.12 3.24 17.17
C LEU A 43 -5.31 4.19 17.23
N ALA A 44 -5.06 5.51 17.22
CA ALA A 44 -6.11 6.51 17.19
C ALA A 44 -6.96 6.44 15.90
N ASP A 45 -6.33 6.21 14.75
CA ASP A 45 -7.03 6.09 13.47
C ASP A 45 -7.77 4.74 13.35
N THR A 46 -7.12 3.63 13.69
CA THR A 46 -7.73 2.29 13.66
C THR A 46 -8.83 2.13 14.72
N GLY A 47 -8.78 2.93 15.78
CA GLY A 47 -9.77 2.98 16.87
C GLY A 47 -11.10 3.65 16.51
N GLN A 48 -11.30 4.10 15.26
CA GLN A 48 -12.52 4.81 14.81
C GLN A 48 -13.74 3.88 14.58
N GLY A 49 -13.81 2.73 15.25
CA GLY A 49 -14.98 1.83 15.29
C GLY A 49 -14.98 0.67 14.30
N HIS A 50 -13.98 0.59 13.40
CA HIS A 50 -13.79 -0.56 12.52
C HIS A 50 -12.95 -1.64 13.22
N ASN A 51 -13.27 -2.92 13.00
CA ASN A 51 -12.58 -4.06 13.61
C ASN A 51 -11.27 -4.41 12.87
N ILE A 52 -10.27 -3.53 13.00
CA ILE A 52 -8.92 -3.77 12.49
C ILE A 52 -8.22 -4.79 13.41
N ARG A 53 -7.92 -5.98 12.87
CA ARG A 53 -7.28 -7.08 13.60
C ARG A 53 -5.77 -7.06 13.45
N ALA A 54 -5.28 -6.72 12.27
CA ALA A 54 -3.86 -6.61 12.01
C ALA A 54 -3.57 -5.56 10.92
N THR A 55 -2.33 -5.13 10.85
CA THR A 55 -1.87 -4.22 9.80
C THR A 55 -0.56 -4.70 9.17
N VAL A 56 -0.25 -4.22 7.96
CA VAL A 56 1.04 -4.44 7.30
C VAL A 56 1.73 -3.09 7.10
N PHE A 57 2.96 -3.00 7.60
CA PHE A 57 3.83 -1.86 7.33
C PHE A 57 4.48 -2.02 5.95
N VAL A 58 4.54 -0.92 5.21
CA VAL A 58 5.23 -0.83 3.92
C VAL A 58 6.28 0.28 3.98
N GLU A 59 7.48 0.01 3.46
CA GLU A 59 8.66 0.89 3.54
C GLU A 59 8.37 2.35 3.19
N CYS A 60 9.01 3.27 3.89
CA CYS A 60 8.91 4.71 3.62
C CYS A 60 10.21 5.46 3.95
N MET A 61 11.35 4.76 3.88
CA MET A 61 12.66 5.27 4.26
C MET A 61 12.76 5.77 5.71
N ALA A 62 12.00 5.17 6.63
CA ALA A 62 12.02 5.53 8.04
C ALA A 62 13.18 4.84 8.77
N MET A 63 13.87 5.57 9.65
CA MET A 63 14.81 5.01 10.64
C MET A 63 15.91 4.09 10.06
N TYR A 64 16.44 4.42 8.88
CA TYR A 64 17.62 3.73 8.34
C TYR A 64 18.79 3.83 9.32
N ARG A 65 19.64 2.80 9.37
CA ARG A 65 20.84 2.82 10.21
C ARG A 65 21.73 4.00 9.83
N ALA A 66 22.28 4.69 10.82
CA ALA A 66 23.14 5.85 10.60
C ALA A 66 24.52 5.44 10.02
N ASP A 67 25.00 4.27 10.42
CA ASP A 67 26.31 3.71 10.11
C ASP A 67 26.22 2.33 9.43
N GLY A 68 27.38 1.84 8.96
CA GLY A 68 27.49 0.58 8.22
C GLY A 68 27.41 0.73 6.69
N PRO A 69 27.51 -0.39 5.95
CA PRO A 69 27.44 -0.40 4.49
C PRO A 69 26.11 0.17 3.98
N GLU A 70 26.17 0.99 2.93
CA GLU A 70 25.01 1.75 2.43
C GLU A 70 23.81 0.85 2.08
N HIS A 71 24.06 -0.29 1.43
CA HIS A 71 23.00 -1.24 1.04
C HIS A 71 22.32 -1.94 2.23
N LEU A 72 22.93 -1.92 3.42
CA LEU A 72 22.40 -2.52 4.65
C LEU A 72 21.73 -1.51 5.59
N LYS A 73 21.83 -0.21 5.31
CA LYS A 73 21.15 0.82 6.12
C LYS A 73 19.62 0.67 6.15
N PRO A 74 18.94 0.27 5.06
CA PRO A 74 17.49 0.05 5.08
C PRO A 74 17.01 -0.98 6.11
N VAL A 75 17.88 -1.89 6.57
CA VAL A 75 17.53 -2.87 7.61
C VAL A 75 17.14 -2.19 8.93
N GLY A 76 17.60 -0.97 9.18
CA GLY A 76 17.17 -0.18 10.34
C GLY A 76 15.66 0.09 10.37
N GLU A 77 15.02 0.25 9.21
CA GLU A 77 13.56 0.41 9.13
C GLU A 77 12.85 -0.85 9.62
N THR A 78 13.33 -2.03 9.19
CA THR A 78 12.81 -3.33 9.64
C THR A 78 12.95 -3.50 11.15
N GLU A 79 14.10 -3.14 11.71
CA GLU A 79 14.36 -3.22 13.16
C GLU A 79 13.42 -2.31 13.95
N TYR A 80 13.28 -1.05 13.51
CA TYR A 80 12.38 -0.06 14.09
C TYR A 80 10.93 -0.55 14.09
N VAL A 81 10.43 -0.98 12.93
CA VAL A 81 9.05 -1.44 12.76
C VAL A 81 8.80 -2.72 13.54
N ASN A 82 9.76 -3.65 13.57
CA ASN A 82 9.63 -4.87 14.37
C ASN A 82 9.56 -4.57 15.88
N GLY A 83 10.26 -3.53 16.34
CA GLY A 83 10.12 -3.01 17.70
C GLY A 83 8.71 -2.48 18.00
N ILE A 84 8.11 -1.72 17.08
CA ILE A 84 6.72 -1.27 17.19
C ILE A 84 5.74 -2.45 17.16
N ALA A 85 5.96 -3.41 16.27
CA ALA A 85 5.15 -4.63 16.19
C ALA A 85 5.19 -5.42 17.51
N ALA A 86 6.36 -5.50 18.15
CA ALA A 86 6.50 -6.13 19.47
C ALA A 86 5.77 -5.35 20.57
N LYS A 87 5.84 -4.01 20.56
CA LYS A 87 5.09 -3.13 21.48
C LYS A 87 3.58 -3.36 21.35
N SER A 88 3.04 -3.35 20.13
CA SER A 88 1.62 -3.67 19.87
C SER A 88 1.27 -5.10 20.29
N ALA A 89 2.16 -6.07 20.07
CA ALA A 89 1.93 -7.46 20.42
C ALA A 89 1.90 -7.75 21.94
N SER A 90 2.37 -6.81 22.78
CA SER A 90 2.46 -6.97 24.24
C SER A 90 1.11 -7.17 24.96
N GLY A 91 -0.01 -6.80 24.31
CA GLY A 91 -1.35 -6.79 24.91
C GLY A 91 -1.67 -5.52 25.71
N GLY A 92 -0.68 -4.63 25.93
CA GLY A 92 -0.90 -3.35 26.60
C GLY A 92 -1.53 -2.26 25.72
N PHE A 93 -1.67 -2.50 24.41
CA PHE A 93 -2.09 -1.53 23.40
C PHE A 93 -3.35 -1.97 22.64
N GLY A 94 -4.16 -2.85 23.24
CA GLY A 94 -5.35 -3.42 22.62
C GLY A 94 -5.09 -4.74 21.89
N GLU A 95 -6.14 -5.27 21.23
CA GLU A 95 -6.10 -6.56 20.56
C GLU A 95 -5.45 -6.52 19.16
N MET A 96 -5.50 -5.36 18.49
CA MET A 96 -4.96 -5.19 17.14
C MET A 96 -3.45 -5.47 17.11
N ARG A 97 -3.01 -6.22 16.09
CA ARG A 97 -1.60 -6.52 15.83
C ARG A 97 -1.03 -5.58 14.75
N ALA A 98 -0.45 -4.47 15.18
CA ALA A 98 0.23 -3.55 14.27
C ALA A 98 1.44 -4.22 13.64
N CYS A 99 1.66 -3.98 12.34
CA CYS A 99 2.82 -4.45 11.59
C CYS A 99 3.00 -5.98 11.66
N ALA A 100 1.89 -6.74 11.58
CA ALA A 100 1.91 -8.20 11.55
C ALA A 100 2.62 -8.75 10.30
N GLY A 101 2.65 -7.96 9.22
CA GLY A 101 3.60 -8.09 8.11
C GLY A 101 4.46 -6.83 7.98
N ILE A 102 5.69 -7.00 7.52
CA ILE A 102 6.65 -5.92 7.24
C ILE A 102 7.17 -6.10 5.81
N VAL A 103 7.01 -5.05 5.01
CA VAL A 103 7.57 -4.91 3.67
C VAL A 103 8.59 -3.77 3.71
N SER A 104 9.85 -4.07 3.40
CA SER A 104 10.96 -3.11 3.55
C SER A 104 11.58 -2.75 2.20
N TYR A 105 12.47 -1.76 2.17
CA TYR A 105 13.24 -1.43 0.98
C TYR A 105 14.48 -2.32 0.82
N ALA A 106 14.79 -2.71 -0.41
CA ALA A 106 16.12 -3.18 -0.83
C ALA A 106 16.40 -2.68 -2.25
N ASP A 107 17.63 -2.22 -2.53
CA ASP A 107 18.02 -1.84 -3.89
C ASP A 107 18.20 -3.10 -4.74
N LEU A 108 17.12 -3.49 -5.43
CA LEU A 108 17.12 -4.62 -6.35
C LEU A 108 18.10 -4.46 -7.54
N ARG A 109 18.65 -3.26 -7.79
CA ARG A 109 19.70 -3.06 -8.81
C ARG A 109 21.06 -3.58 -8.38
N LEU A 110 21.21 -4.05 -7.15
CA LEU A 110 22.39 -4.81 -6.72
C LEU A 110 22.51 -6.17 -7.43
N GLY A 111 21.51 -6.57 -8.23
CA GLY A 111 21.50 -7.87 -8.89
C GLY A 111 21.53 -8.99 -7.85
N SER A 112 22.31 -10.05 -8.09
CA SER A 112 22.42 -11.15 -7.13
C SER A 112 22.99 -10.75 -5.77
N ALA A 113 23.71 -9.62 -5.66
CA ALA A 113 24.28 -9.15 -4.40
C ALA A 113 23.22 -8.66 -3.41
N VAL A 114 21.96 -8.49 -3.85
CA VAL A 114 20.85 -8.12 -2.96
C VAL A 114 20.56 -9.18 -1.89
N ASP A 115 20.98 -10.44 -2.08
CA ASP A 115 20.80 -11.53 -1.12
C ASP A 115 21.24 -11.15 0.30
N GLU A 116 22.36 -10.44 0.44
CA GLU A 116 22.87 -10.00 1.74
C GLU A 116 21.86 -9.09 2.47
N VAL A 117 21.21 -8.18 1.72
CA VAL A 117 20.18 -7.27 2.25
C VAL A 117 18.92 -8.03 2.64
N LEU A 118 18.49 -8.98 1.79
CA LEU A 118 17.31 -9.81 2.04
C LEU A 118 17.50 -10.68 3.29
N GLU A 119 18.65 -11.31 3.43
CA GLU A 119 19.00 -12.13 4.59
C GLU A 119 19.06 -11.28 5.88
N ALA A 120 19.62 -10.07 5.81
CA ALA A 120 19.66 -9.15 6.93
C ALA A 120 18.26 -8.70 7.38
N HIS A 121 17.34 -8.40 6.45
CA HIS A 121 15.95 -8.09 6.78
C HIS A 121 15.21 -9.28 7.42
N ILE A 122 15.40 -10.49 6.88
CA ILE A 122 14.83 -11.71 7.45
C ILE A 122 15.33 -11.92 8.88
N ALA A 123 16.63 -11.72 9.12
CA ALA A 123 17.21 -11.84 10.46
C ALA A 123 16.68 -10.77 11.44
N ALA A 124 16.43 -9.55 10.96
CA ALA A 124 15.90 -8.46 11.77
C ALA A 124 14.43 -8.66 12.20
N ALA A 125 13.62 -9.35 11.39
CA ALA A 125 12.21 -9.60 11.69
C ALA A 125 11.70 -10.98 11.20
N PRO A 126 12.25 -12.11 11.70
CA PRO A 126 12.02 -13.43 11.12
C PRO A 126 10.55 -13.88 11.14
N ALA A 127 9.79 -13.42 12.13
CA ALA A 127 8.36 -13.74 12.25
C ALA A 127 7.47 -12.90 11.34
N ARG A 128 7.91 -11.70 10.93
CA ARG A 128 7.05 -10.64 10.35
C ARG A 128 7.51 -10.12 9.01
N PHE A 129 8.75 -10.37 8.59
CA PHE A 129 9.23 -9.91 7.30
C PHE A 129 8.58 -10.71 6.17
N ARG A 130 8.02 -10.01 5.17
CA ARG A 130 7.17 -10.62 4.14
C ARG A 130 7.51 -10.26 2.71
N GLY A 131 8.10 -9.09 2.47
CA GLY A 131 8.34 -8.64 1.11
C GLY A 131 9.26 -7.43 1.01
N ILE A 132 9.47 -7.03 -0.23
CA ILE A 132 10.22 -5.84 -0.59
C ILE A 132 9.32 -4.88 -1.36
N ARG A 133 9.47 -3.58 -1.11
CA ARG A 133 9.04 -2.54 -2.04
C ARG A 133 10.26 -1.75 -2.49
N HIS A 134 10.38 -1.60 -3.81
CA HIS A 134 11.32 -0.67 -4.44
C HIS A 134 10.47 0.22 -5.34
N ALA A 135 9.99 1.33 -4.78
CA ALA A 135 9.09 2.23 -5.49
C ALA A 135 9.67 2.65 -6.84
N SER A 136 8.87 2.49 -7.89
CA SER A 136 9.25 2.70 -9.30
C SER A 136 8.45 3.82 -9.97
N ALA A 137 7.54 4.43 -9.23
CA ALA A 137 6.68 5.52 -9.69
C ALA A 137 7.50 6.71 -10.20
N PHE A 138 7.44 6.91 -11.52
CA PHE A 138 8.17 7.93 -12.26
C PHE A 138 7.25 8.67 -13.23
N ASP A 139 7.32 10.00 -13.22
CA ASP A 139 6.80 10.84 -14.29
C ASP A 139 7.80 11.97 -14.57
N ALA A 140 7.99 12.34 -15.84
CA ALA A 140 8.90 13.40 -16.23
C ALA A 140 8.34 14.82 -15.96
N SER A 141 7.04 14.94 -15.64
CA SER A 141 6.39 16.22 -15.37
C SER A 141 6.88 16.80 -14.03
N PRO A 142 7.36 18.05 -13.97
CA PRO A 142 7.84 18.66 -12.71
C PRO A 142 6.72 18.88 -11.67
N GLU A 143 5.44 18.85 -12.09
CA GLU A 143 4.27 18.96 -11.21
C GLU A 143 3.96 17.64 -10.47
N VAL A 144 4.54 16.52 -10.92
CA VAL A 144 4.42 15.23 -10.24
C VAL A 144 5.70 15.04 -9.42
N TYR A 145 5.59 15.21 -8.11
CA TYR A 145 6.74 15.10 -7.23
C TYR A 145 7.39 13.71 -7.34
N PRO A 146 8.74 13.64 -7.37
CA PRO A 146 9.43 12.37 -7.28
C PRO A 146 9.00 11.60 -6.04
N THR A 147 8.80 10.30 -6.19
CA THR A 147 8.58 9.42 -5.04
C THR A 147 9.84 9.29 -4.21
N HIS A 148 9.73 8.78 -2.98
CA HIS A 148 10.81 8.82 -1.99
C HIS A 148 12.08 8.09 -2.44
N THR A 149 11.98 7.09 -3.32
CA THR A 149 13.13 6.40 -3.91
C THR A 149 13.78 7.13 -5.09
N ASN A 150 13.13 8.19 -5.63
CA ASN A 150 13.55 8.93 -6.82
C ASN A 150 14.00 8.00 -7.98
N PRO A 151 13.11 7.11 -8.47
CA PRO A 151 13.49 6.04 -9.39
C PRO A 151 13.82 6.58 -10.79
N PRO A 152 14.71 5.92 -11.55
CA PRO A 152 14.90 6.22 -12.97
C PRO A 152 13.68 5.76 -13.80
N GLU A 153 13.52 6.35 -14.99
CA GLU A 153 12.52 5.88 -15.97
C GLU A 153 12.79 4.42 -16.35
N GLY A 154 11.75 3.59 -16.36
CA GLY A 154 11.85 2.20 -16.83
C GLY A 154 12.59 1.25 -15.87
N LEU A 155 12.62 1.56 -14.57
CA LEU A 155 13.34 0.81 -13.55
C LEU A 155 13.05 -0.71 -13.56
N LEU A 156 11.79 -1.14 -13.71
CA LEU A 156 11.40 -2.56 -13.71
C LEU A 156 11.88 -3.30 -14.97
N GLY A 157 12.22 -2.56 -16.03
CA GLY A 157 12.85 -3.04 -17.25
C GLY A 157 14.35 -3.25 -17.14
N HIS A 158 15.02 -2.63 -16.16
CA HIS A 158 16.48 -2.68 -16.06
C HIS A 158 16.99 -4.09 -15.75
N LYS A 159 18.12 -4.46 -16.38
CA LYS A 159 18.67 -5.83 -16.28
C LYS A 159 19.10 -6.17 -14.86
N ASP A 160 19.78 -5.25 -14.19
CA ASP A 160 20.25 -5.37 -12.82
C ASP A 160 19.09 -5.47 -11.82
N PHE A 161 18.05 -4.64 -11.97
CA PHE A 161 16.82 -4.72 -11.21
C PHE A 161 16.16 -6.09 -11.37
N ARG A 162 16.00 -6.58 -12.59
CA ARG A 162 15.40 -7.89 -12.88
C ARG A 162 16.21 -9.05 -12.32
N GLU A 163 17.53 -8.91 -12.26
CA GLU A 163 18.40 -9.89 -11.63
C GLU A 163 18.18 -9.96 -10.11
N GLY A 164 18.10 -8.80 -9.43
CA GLY A 164 17.81 -8.74 -8.00
C GLY A 164 16.37 -9.17 -7.68
N PHE A 165 15.40 -8.76 -8.50
CA PHE A 165 13.99 -9.15 -8.34
C PHE A 165 13.81 -10.68 -8.33
N LYS A 166 14.50 -11.40 -9.21
CA LYS A 166 14.45 -12.87 -9.27
C LYS A 166 14.86 -13.53 -7.95
N ARG A 167 15.70 -12.88 -7.15
CA ARG A 167 16.16 -13.38 -5.85
C ARG A 167 15.02 -13.48 -4.83
N LEU A 168 13.96 -12.68 -4.95
CA LEU A 168 12.85 -12.65 -3.99
C LEU A 168 12.17 -14.02 -3.83
N SER A 169 11.97 -14.74 -4.95
CA SER A 169 11.35 -16.08 -4.95
C SER A 169 12.11 -17.10 -4.08
N LYS A 170 13.45 -17.05 -4.07
CA LYS A 170 14.32 -17.92 -3.27
C LYS A 170 14.00 -17.84 -1.78
N TYR A 171 13.56 -16.66 -1.31
CA TYR A 171 13.27 -16.38 0.09
C TYR A 171 11.76 -16.34 0.38
N ASN A 172 10.91 -16.69 -0.60
CA ASN A 172 9.44 -16.58 -0.50
C ASN A 172 8.99 -15.16 -0.08
N LEU A 173 9.66 -14.14 -0.63
CA LEU A 173 9.34 -12.73 -0.39
C LEU A 173 8.42 -12.22 -1.51
N SER A 174 7.42 -11.43 -1.12
CA SER A 174 6.55 -10.72 -2.07
C SER A 174 7.19 -9.43 -2.56
N PHE A 175 6.65 -8.87 -3.65
CA PHE A 175 7.01 -7.53 -4.13
C PHE A 175 5.79 -6.61 -4.17
N ASP A 176 5.82 -5.56 -3.38
CA ASP A 176 4.80 -4.49 -3.38
C ASP A 176 5.20 -3.45 -4.44
N ALA A 177 4.36 -3.31 -5.47
CA ALA A 177 4.67 -2.59 -6.70
C ALA A 177 4.00 -1.22 -6.74
N TRP A 178 4.68 -0.23 -6.14
CA TRP A 178 4.29 1.18 -6.25
C TRP A 178 4.84 1.81 -7.55
N LEU A 179 3.92 2.19 -8.45
CA LEU A 179 4.17 2.75 -9.79
C LEU A 179 3.02 3.67 -10.24
N TYR A 180 3.23 4.46 -11.29
CA TYR A 180 2.15 5.24 -11.92
C TYR A 180 1.53 4.53 -13.11
N HIS A 181 0.28 4.89 -13.45
CA HIS A 181 -0.60 4.07 -14.28
C HIS A 181 -0.04 3.78 -15.68
N ARG A 182 0.77 4.70 -16.22
CA ARG A 182 1.50 4.53 -17.49
C ARG A 182 2.53 3.39 -17.47
N GLN A 183 2.98 2.97 -16.29
CA GLN A 183 4.00 1.94 -16.08
C GLN A 183 3.38 0.56 -15.83
N ILE A 184 2.05 0.42 -15.81
CA ILE A 184 1.38 -0.88 -15.63
C ILE A 184 1.88 -1.93 -16.66
N PRO A 185 2.06 -1.61 -17.96
CA PRO A 185 2.62 -2.57 -18.91
C PRO A 185 4.02 -3.08 -18.55
N GLU A 186 4.82 -2.26 -17.87
CA GLU A 186 6.15 -2.63 -17.40
C GLU A 186 6.07 -3.67 -16.25
N LEU A 187 5.15 -3.46 -15.31
CA LEU A 187 4.84 -4.42 -14.24
C LEU A 187 4.32 -5.74 -14.81
N THR A 188 3.43 -5.69 -15.82
CA THR A 188 2.95 -6.88 -16.53
C THR A 188 4.11 -7.69 -17.12
N ALA A 189 5.06 -7.02 -17.78
CA ALA A 189 6.23 -7.69 -18.34
C ALA A 189 7.12 -8.33 -17.26
N LEU A 190 7.26 -7.67 -16.11
CA LEU A 190 7.97 -8.23 -14.96
C LEU A 190 7.25 -9.46 -14.41
N ALA A 191 5.93 -9.38 -14.19
CA ALA A 191 5.12 -10.47 -13.66
C ALA A 191 5.17 -11.73 -14.53
N ARG A 192 5.04 -11.58 -15.85
CA ARG A 192 5.10 -12.70 -16.81
C ARG A 192 6.43 -13.45 -16.80
N THR A 193 7.53 -12.76 -16.49
CA THR A 193 8.86 -13.35 -16.49
C THR A 193 9.28 -13.90 -15.13
N ASN A 194 8.45 -13.74 -14.09
CA ASN A 194 8.73 -14.18 -12.71
C ASN A 194 7.46 -14.76 -12.06
N PRO A 195 6.88 -15.85 -12.60
CA PRO A 195 5.63 -16.42 -12.12
C PRO A 195 5.69 -16.93 -10.67
N ASP A 196 6.88 -17.20 -10.14
CA ASP A 196 7.10 -17.72 -8.79
C ASP A 196 7.15 -16.63 -7.70
N THR A 197 7.17 -15.35 -8.09
CA THR A 197 7.13 -14.22 -7.15
C THR A 197 5.74 -13.64 -7.10
N VAL A 198 5.15 -13.58 -5.91
CA VAL A 198 3.89 -12.86 -5.68
C VAL A 198 4.14 -11.37 -5.78
N ILE A 199 3.41 -10.72 -6.68
CA ILE A 199 3.46 -9.28 -6.92
C ILE A 199 2.15 -8.67 -6.43
N ILE A 200 2.25 -7.62 -5.62
CA ILE A 200 1.12 -6.83 -5.14
C ILE A 200 1.09 -5.54 -5.95
N PHE A 201 0.02 -5.34 -6.71
CA PHE A 201 -0.26 -4.14 -7.46
C PHE A 201 -0.87 -3.09 -6.53
N ASP A 202 -0.06 -2.10 -6.14
CA ASP A 202 -0.45 -1.09 -5.16
C ASP A 202 -1.30 0.02 -5.79
N HIS A 203 -2.27 0.54 -5.03
CA HIS A 203 -2.93 1.82 -5.28
C HIS A 203 -3.48 2.02 -6.71
N PHE A 204 -4.04 0.97 -7.31
CA PHE A 204 -4.50 0.98 -8.71
C PHE A 204 -3.40 1.36 -9.72
N GLY A 205 -2.13 1.23 -9.35
CA GLY A 205 -1.00 1.70 -10.14
C GLY A 205 -0.97 3.21 -10.24
N GLY A 206 -1.34 3.96 -9.20
CA GLY A 206 -1.18 5.42 -9.14
C GLY A 206 -1.73 6.20 -10.35
N PRO A 207 -3.05 6.24 -10.58
CA PRO A 207 -3.66 7.16 -11.53
C PRO A 207 -3.31 8.61 -11.18
N ILE A 208 -2.65 9.34 -12.09
CA ILE A 208 -2.25 10.73 -11.85
C ILE A 208 -3.37 11.65 -12.33
N GLY A 209 -3.76 12.63 -11.54
CA GLY A 209 -4.80 13.60 -11.87
C GLY A 209 -4.37 15.07 -11.79
N ILE A 210 -3.07 15.33 -11.63
CA ILE A 210 -2.49 16.67 -11.50
C ILE A 210 -1.57 17.01 -12.68
N GLY A 211 -1.17 18.29 -12.80
CA GLY A 211 -0.27 18.76 -13.86
C GLY A 211 -0.85 18.49 -15.24
N ARG A 212 -0.05 17.92 -16.15
CA ARG A 212 -0.48 17.59 -17.53
C ARG A 212 -1.65 16.58 -17.63
N TYR A 213 -2.04 15.95 -16.53
CA TYR A 213 -3.13 14.97 -16.43
C TYR A 213 -4.46 15.57 -15.93
N GLU A 214 -4.45 16.83 -15.50
CA GLU A 214 -5.65 17.52 -15.03
C GLU A 214 -6.73 17.53 -16.14
N GLY A 215 -7.97 17.24 -15.77
CA GLY A 215 -9.10 17.14 -16.71
C GLY A 215 -9.14 15.89 -17.59
N LYS A 216 -8.16 14.99 -17.51
CA LYS A 216 -8.06 13.78 -18.39
C LYS A 216 -8.51 12.47 -17.73
N ARG A 217 -9.19 12.53 -16.58
CA ARG A 217 -9.55 11.33 -15.79
C ARG A 217 -10.27 10.26 -16.60
N SER A 218 -11.22 10.63 -17.47
CA SER A 218 -11.96 9.66 -18.30
C SER A 218 -11.08 8.95 -19.33
N GLU A 219 -10.13 9.67 -19.95
CA GLU A 219 -9.15 9.10 -20.88
C GLU A 219 -8.20 8.15 -20.15
N ILE A 220 -7.66 8.61 -19.01
CA ILE A 220 -6.76 7.82 -18.15
C ILE A 220 -7.46 6.54 -17.69
N PHE A 221 -8.70 6.64 -17.22
CA PHE A 221 -9.48 5.48 -16.79
C PHE A 221 -9.71 4.49 -17.94
N ALA A 222 -10.05 4.97 -19.13
CA ALA A 222 -10.28 4.10 -20.30
C ALA A 222 -9.02 3.30 -20.69
N GLN A 223 -7.84 3.92 -20.63
CA GLN A 223 -6.58 3.24 -20.92
C GLN A 223 -6.18 2.31 -19.77
N TRP A 224 -6.27 2.79 -18.53
CA TRP A 224 -5.98 2.02 -17.32
C TRP A 224 -6.75 0.69 -17.27
N LYS A 225 -8.05 0.70 -17.64
CA LYS A 225 -8.84 -0.54 -17.68
C LYS A 225 -8.23 -1.62 -18.57
N LYS A 226 -7.63 -1.23 -19.71
CA LYS A 226 -6.96 -2.16 -20.64
C LYS A 226 -5.66 -2.69 -20.04
N ASP A 227 -4.84 -1.79 -19.49
CA ASP A 227 -3.54 -2.15 -18.94
C ASP A 227 -3.70 -3.05 -17.70
N VAL A 228 -4.68 -2.77 -16.83
CA VAL A 228 -4.96 -3.61 -15.66
C VAL A 228 -5.60 -4.94 -16.04
N ALA A 229 -6.47 -5.00 -17.07
CA ALA A 229 -6.99 -6.28 -17.55
C ALA A 229 -5.86 -7.21 -18.03
N GLU A 230 -4.86 -6.64 -18.73
CA GLU A 230 -3.67 -7.39 -19.15
C GLU A 230 -2.82 -7.81 -17.94
N LEU A 231 -2.61 -6.94 -16.94
CA LEU A 231 -1.91 -7.28 -15.71
C LEU A 231 -2.63 -8.41 -14.93
N ALA A 232 -3.95 -8.34 -14.83
CA ALA A 232 -4.78 -9.31 -14.11
C ALA A 232 -4.73 -10.73 -14.72
N SER A 233 -4.32 -10.86 -15.99
CA SER A 233 -4.03 -12.14 -16.63
C SER A 233 -2.84 -12.88 -16.02
N CYS A 234 -1.98 -12.18 -15.26
CA CYS A 234 -0.86 -12.77 -14.54
C CYS A 234 -1.35 -13.38 -13.21
N PRO A 235 -1.29 -14.72 -13.02
CA PRO A 235 -1.86 -15.37 -11.84
C PRO A 235 -1.12 -15.07 -10.53
N ASN A 236 0.14 -14.64 -10.62
CA ASN A 236 0.99 -14.25 -9.50
C ASN A 236 0.79 -12.80 -9.05
N VAL A 237 -0.13 -12.06 -9.69
CA VAL A 237 -0.45 -10.68 -9.31
C VAL A 237 -1.75 -10.63 -8.51
N VAL A 238 -1.70 -9.95 -7.37
CA VAL A 238 -2.83 -9.53 -6.53
C VAL A 238 -2.86 -8.00 -6.48
N ALA A 239 -4.00 -7.39 -6.10
CA ALA A 239 -4.18 -5.95 -6.10
C ALA A 239 -4.58 -5.43 -4.71
N LYS A 240 -3.92 -4.36 -4.28
CA LYS A 240 -4.43 -3.52 -3.20
C LYS A 240 -5.32 -2.41 -3.76
N LEU A 241 -6.46 -2.24 -3.12
CA LEU A 241 -7.53 -1.33 -3.54
C LEU A 241 -7.67 -0.21 -2.51
N GLY A 242 -6.79 0.78 -2.62
CA GLY A 242 -6.79 1.99 -1.81
C GLY A 242 -5.80 3.00 -2.40
N GLY A 243 -5.38 4.01 -1.64
CA GLY A 243 -4.40 4.98 -2.12
C GLY A 243 -4.83 5.82 -3.34
N ILE A 244 -6.13 5.88 -3.65
CA ILE A 244 -6.65 6.67 -4.78
C ILE A 244 -7.09 8.08 -4.37
N ASN A 245 -6.95 8.42 -3.08
CA ASN A 245 -7.30 9.75 -2.55
C ASN A 245 -6.06 10.61 -2.28
N MET A 246 -4.87 10.19 -2.67
CA MET A 246 -3.67 11.00 -2.53
C MET A 246 -3.78 12.30 -3.36
N GLU A 247 -2.98 13.31 -3.01
CA GLU A 247 -2.97 14.59 -3.73
C GLU A 247 -2.66 14.40 -5.23
N VAL A 248 -1.78 13.45 -5.56
CA VAL A 248 -1.38 13.11 -6.93
C VAL A 248 -2.55 12.61 -7.78
N ASN A 249 -3.60 12.03 -7.19
CA ASN A 249 -4.78 11.56 -7.91
C ASN A 249 -5.73 12.71 -8.33
N GLY A 250 -5.48 13.93 -7.85
CA GLY A 250 -6.13 15.14 -8.36
C GLY A 250 -7.62 15.28 -8.02
N TYR A 251 -8.07 14.72 -6.91
CA TYR A 251 -9.44 14.93 -6.42
C TYR A 251 -9.60 16.24 -5.63
N GLY A 252 -8.50 16.82 -5.15
CA GLY A 252 -8.52 18.12 -4.46
C GLY A 252 -9.19 18.11 -3.08
N TRP A 253 -9.37 16.93 -2.46
CA TRP A 253 -10.04 16.79 -1.17
C TRP A 253 -9.45 17.70 -0.09
N HIS A 254 -8.13 17.69 0.07
CA HIS A 254 -7.36 18.51 1.01
C HIS A 254 -7.52 20.03 0.82
N LYS A 255 -8.09 20.50 -0.30
CA LYS A 255 -8.31 21.92 -0.60
C LYS A 255 -9.71 22.41 -0.21
N ARG A 256 -10.59 21.52 0.23
CA ARG A 256 -11.98 21.84 0.59
C ARG A 256 -12.08 22.37 2.02
N ASP A 257 -13.13 23.13 2.32
CA ASP A 257 -13.41 23.61 3.68
C ASP A 257 -13.76 22.48 4.66
N LEU A 258 -14.35 21.40 4.13
CA LEU A 258 -14.73 20.17 4.83
C LEU A 258 -14.08 18.95 4.15
N PRO A 259 -13.65 17.94 4.94
CA PRO A 259 -13.25 16.65 4.39
C PRO A 259 -14.43 15.95 3.68
N PRO A 260 -14.13 15.05 2.73
CA PRO A 260 -15.17 14.33 2.02
C PRO A 260 -15.92 13.37 2.95
N THR A 261 -17.20 13.14 2.67
CA THR A 261 -17.96 12.01 3.25
C THR A 261 -17.59 10.71 2.54
N SER A 262 -17.96 9.57 3.14
CA SER A 262 -17.73 8.28 2.47
C SER A 262 -18.57 8.14 1.19
N ASP A 263 -19.75 8.77 1.11
CA ASP A 263 -20.55 8.80 -0.13
C ASP A 263 -19.88 9.59 -1.25
N GLU A 264 -19.23 10.71 -0.93
CA GLU A 264 -18.47 11.49 -1.91
C GLU A 264 -17.25 10.71 -2.43
N LEU A 265 -16.54 10.02 -1.53
CA LEU A 265 -15.44 9.13 -1.94
C LEU A 265 -15.95 8.03 -2.88
N VAL A 266 -17.03 7.35 -2.53
CA VAL A 266 -17.65 6.30 -3.37
C VAL A 266 -18.04 6.88 -4.72
N ALA A 267 -18.77 8.00 -4.75
CA ALA A 267 -19.23 8.61 -6.00
C ALA A 267 -18.07 8.97 -6.94
N ALA A 268 -16.94 9.41 -6.38
CA ALA A 268 -15.78 9.86 -7.15
C ALA A 268 -14.84 8.73 -7.60
N THR A 269 -14.86 7.58 -6.92
CA THR A 269 -13.80 6.57 -7.05
C THR A 269 -14.28 5.14 -7.30
N ARG A 270 -15.57 4.82 -7.08
CA ARG A 270 -16.10 3.44 -7.11
C ARG A 270 -15.71 2.63 -8.35
N ASP A 271 -15.63 3.26 -9.51
CA ASP A 271 -15.46 2.55 -10.79
C ASP A 271 -14.06 1.93 -10.90
N TRP A 272 -13.05 2.51 -10.23
CA TRP A 272 -11.71 1.92 -10.10
C TRP A 272 -11.75 0.63 -9.28
N TYR A 273 -12.45 0.64 -8.15
CA TYR A 273 -12.61 -0.52 -7.29
C TYR A 273 -13.37 -1.64 -7.99
N LEU A 274 -14.55 -1.33 -8.54
CA LEU A 274 -15.41 -2.34 -9.15
C LEU A 274 -14.74 -2.97 -10.38
N HIS A 275 -14.07 -2.18 -11.23
CA HIS A 275 -13.34 -2.73 -12.37
C HIS A 275 -12.20 -3.66 -11.92
N SER A 276 -11.40 -3.25 -10.92
CA SER A 276 -10.34 -4.11 -10.39
C SER A 276 -10.88 -5.42 -9.81
N ILE A 277 -11.96 -5.36 -9.02
CA ILE A 277 -12.54 -6.56 -8.40
C ILE A 277 -13.13 -7.50 -9.47
N ASP A 278 -13.78 -6.96 -10.51
CA ASP A 278 -14.34 -7.74 -11.62
C ASP A 278 -13.27 -8.55 -12.37
N ILE A 279 -12.13 -7.94 -12.68
CA ILE A 279 -11.07 -8.59 -13.47
C ILE A 279 -10.12 -9.46 -12.64
N PHE A 280 -9.79 -9.08 -11.41
CA PHE A 280 -8.90 -9.87 -10.55
C PHE A 280 -9.65 -10.98 -9.81
N GLY A 281 -10.91 -10.72 -9.47
CA GLY A 281 -11.71 -11.50 -8.54
C GLY A 281 -11.43 -11.14 -7.06
N PRO A 282 -12.42 -11.25 -6.16
CA PRO A 282 -12.27 -10.90 -4.74
C PRO A 282 -11.07 -11.56 -4.03
N LYS A 283 -10.74 -12.81 -4.39
CA LYS A 283 -9.60 -13.58 -3.84
C LYS A 283 -8.22 -13.02 -4.20
N ARG A 284 -8.13 -12.07 -5.12
CA ARG A 284 -6.89 -11.40 -5.50
C ARG A 284 -6.95 -9.90 -5.24
N CYS A 285 -7.97 -9.42 -4.53
CA CYS A 285 -8.12 -8.03 -4.13
C CYS A 285 -8.13 -7.90 -2.61
N MET A 286 -7.52 -6.84 -2.10
CA MET A 286 -7.58 -6.46 -0.69
C MET A 286 -7.76 -4.93 -0.58
N PHE A 287 -8.69 -4.45 0.24
CA PHE A 287 -8.77 -3.02 0.55
C PHE A 287 -7.60 -2.59 1.43
N GLU A 288 -7.12 -1.36 1.27
CA GLU A 288 -5.99 -0.82 2.04
C GLU A 288 -6.24 0.64 2.41
N SER A 289 -5.70 1.12 3.53
CA SER A 289 -5.89 2.52 3.92
C SER A 289 -4.92 3.46 3.21
N ASN A 290 -3.67 3.03 2.98
CA ASN A 290 -2.54 3.89 2.57
C ASN A 290 -2.26 5.02 3.59
N PHE A 291 -2.54 4.78 4.88
CA PHE A 291 -2.35 5.79 5.91
C PHE A 291 -0.87 5.94 6.30
N PRO A 292 -0.41 7.15 6.63
CA PRO A 292 -1.17 8.40 6.71
C PRO A 292 -1.09 9.25 5.43
N VAL A 293 -0.74 8.68 4.26
CA VAL A 293 -0.67 9.46 3.01
C VAL A 293 -2.08 9.91 2.61
N ASP A 294 -3.05 9.00 2.60
CA ASP A 294 -4.46 9.32 2.34
C ASP A 294 -5.10 10.17 3.45
N LYS A 295 -4.47 10.25 4.64
CA LYS A 295 -4.91 11.10 5.77
C LYS A 295 -4.92 12.59 5.43
N LEU A 296 -4.20 13.02 4.39
CA LEU A 296 -4.30 14.40 3.91
C LEU A 296 -5.66 14.71 3.28
N SER A 297 -6.35 13.68 2.80
CA SER A 297 -7.57 13.82 2.02
C SER A 297 -8.83 13.34 2.73
N CYS A 298 -8.73 12.35 3.62
CA CYS A 298 -9.89 11.80 4.32
C CYS A 298 -9.47 11.14 5.65
N SER A 299 -10.44 10.91 6.54
CA SER A 299 -10.18 10.21 7.81
C SER A 299 -10.28 8.69 7.64
N TYR A 300 -9.67 7.95 8.58
CA TYR A 300 -9.59 6.49 8.52
C TYR A 300 -10.98 5.85 8.53
N GLY A 301 -11.88 6.26 9.43
CA GLY A 301 -13.25 5.76 9.46
C GLY A 301 -14.03 6.04 8.16
N ILE A 302 -13.83 7.22 7.57
CA ILE A 302 -14.49 7.59 6.31
C ILE A 302 -14.06 6.70 5.15
N VAL A 303 -12.75 6.43 5.00
CA VAL A 303 -12.26 5.60 3.90
C VAL A 303 -12.72 4.14 4.04
N TRP A 304 -12.73 3.59 5.25
CA TRP A 304 -13.24 2.23 5.49
C TRP A 304 -14.75 2.12 5.34
N ASN A 305 -15.52 3.17 5.66
CA ASN A 305 -16.94 3.24 5.32
C ASN A 305 -17.15 3.23 3.80
N ALA A 306 -16.31 3.95 3.03
CA ALA A 306 -16.39 3.94 1.57
C ALA A 306 -16.16 2.53 1.00
N TYR A 307 -15.19 1.79 1.52
CA TYR A 307 -14.95 0.39 1.13
C TYR A 307 -16.15 -0.52 1.42
N LYS A 308 -16.79 -0.37 2.59
CA LYS A 308 -17.98 -1.16 2.95
C LYS A 308 -19.19 -0.82 2.07
N LYS A 309 -19.33 0.45 1.67
CA LYS A 309 -20.36 0.88 0.70
C LYS A 309 -20.09 0.30 -0.69
N ILE A 310 -18.85 0.32 -1.17
CA ILE A 310 -18.45 -0.31 -2.45
C ILE A 310 -18.72 -1.81 -2.42
N ALA A 311 -18.40 -2.47 -1.30
CA ALA A 311 -18.60 -3.90 -1.14
C ALA A 311 -20.03 -4.31 -0.76
N SER A 312 -21.00 -3.39 -0.68
CA SER A 312 -22.33 -3.64 -0.13
C SER A 312 -23.12 -4.74 -0.87
N GLY A 313 -22.89 -4.89 -2.17
CA GLY A 313 -23.52 -5.93 -3.01
C GLY A 313 -22.80 -7.28 -3.05
N PHE A 314 -21.65 -7.41 -2.37
CA PHE A 314 -20.85 -8.64 -2.36
C PHE A 314 -21.33 -9.61 -1.28
N THR A 315 -21.11 -10.90 -1.51
CA THR A 315 -21.39 -11.97 -0.54
C THR A 315 -20.51 -11.87 0.70
N ALA A 316 -20.89 -12.57 1.78
CA ALA A 316 -20.10 -12.58 3.03
C ALA A 316 -18.68 -13.13 2.80
N GLU A 317 -18.54 -14.15 1.97
CA GLU A 317 -17.26 -14.76 1.59
C GLU A 317 -16.39 -13.79 0.79
N GLU A 318 -16.96 -13.08 -0.19
CA GLU A 318 -16.22 -12.11 -0.98
C GLU A 318 -15.79 -10.91 -0.14
N LYS A 319 -16.66 -10.42 0.76
CA LYS A 319 -16.26 -9.41 1.76
C LYS A 319 -15.12 -9.94 2.62
N LYS A 320 -15.19 -11.18 3.09
CA LYS A 320 -14.10 -11.77 3.89
C LYS A 320 -12.78 -11.79 3.13
N ASP A 321 -12.79 -12.14 1.83
CA ASP A 321 -11.61 -12.06 0.96
C ASP A 321 -11.08 -10.62 0.85
N LEU A 322 -11.95 -9.66 0.51
CA LEU A 322 -11.58 -8.26 0.26
C LEU A 322 -11.06 -7.52 1.51
N PHE A 323 -11.61 -7.82 2.69
CA PHE A 323 -11.26 -7.11 3.93
C PHE A 323 -10.22 -7.85 4.78
N HIS A 324 -10.04 -9.16 4.61
CA HIS A 324 -9.22 -9.96 5.54
C HIS A 324 -8.42 -11.08 4.87
N ASP A 325 -9.08 -12.08 4.27
CA ASP A 325 -8.44 -13.37 3.93
C ASP A 325 -7.38 -13.23 2.83
N THR A 326 -7.57 -12.32 1.86
CA THR A 326 -6.58 -12.09 0.80
C THR A 326 -5.30 -11.51 1.38
N ALA A 327 -5.38 -10.49 2.25
CA ALA A 327 -4.22 -9.93 2.93
C ALA A 327 -3.55 -10.96 3.85
N ALA A 328 -4.33 -11.72 4.63
CA ALA A 328 -3.79 -12.74 5.53
C ALA A 328 -2.98 -13.81 4.78
N ARG A 329 -3.51 -14.29 3.64
CA ARG A 329 -2.87 -15.28 2.78
C ARG A 329 -1.60 -14.73 2.12
N VAL A 330 -1.70 -13.57 1.48
CA VAL A 330 -0.59 -12.97 0.70
C VAL A 330 0.60 -12.63 1.61
N TYR A 331 0.32 -12.00 2.76
CA TYR A 331 1.35 -11.62 3.73
C TYR A 331 1.61 -12.68 4.80
N ARG A 332 1.07 -13.90 4.67
CA ARG A 332 1.31 -15.01 5.60
C ARG A 332 1.15 -14.58 7.07
N ILE A 333 0.05 -13.88 7.33
CA ILE A 333 -0.34 -13.44 8.67
C ILE A 333 -1.17 -14.58 9.27
N GLY A 334 -0.78 -15.06 10.44
CA GLY A 334 -1.51 -16.12 11.15
C GLY A 334 -2.91 -15.66 11.56
N ALA A 335 -3.70 -16.57 12.16
CA ALA A 335 -4.98 -16.19 12.75
C ALA A 335 -4.71 -15.12 13.85
N ALA A 336 -5.08 -13.88 13.56
CA ALA A 336 -4.94 -12.73 14.43
C ALA A 336 -6.18 -12.53 15.30
#